data_AF-X0VPT5-F1
#
_entry.id   AF-X0VPT5-F1
#
_cell.length_a   1.000
_cell.length_b   1.000
_cell.length_c   1.000
_cell.angle_alpha   90.00
_cell.angle_beta   90.00
_cell.angle_gamma   90.00
#
_symmetry.space_group_name_H-M   'P 1'
#
loop_
_entity.id
_entity.type
_entity.pdbx_description
1 polymer ?
#
loop_
_entity_poly.entity_id
_entity_poly.type
_entity_poly.pdbx_seq_one_letter_code
_entity_poly.pdbx_strand_id
1 'polypeptide(L)' 'MRICQFATKSIPLLVPLLALNLSLYAAEPVAIPGIGPAGKVIKVHGNLQFTEGPAADGKGNLYFTDIPADRIYRVD' A
#
# COMPACT_ATOMS: atom_id res chain seq x y z
N MET A 1 -24.35 -55.24 -34.76
CA MET A 1 -24.44 -53.83 -34.35
C MET A 1 -24.67 -53.78 -32.83
N ARG A 2 -23.63 -53.49 -32.04
CA ARG A 2 -23.70 -53.06 -30.62
C ARG A 2 -22.28 -52.74 -30.17
N ILE A 3 -22.00 -51.44 -30.12
CA ILE A 3 -20.71 -50.85 -29.82
C ILE A 3 -20.58 -50.80 -28.29
N CYS A 4 -19.47 -51.32 -27.79
CA CYS A 4 -19.10 -51.31 -26.37
C CYS A 4 -19.05 -49.86 -25.85
N GLN A 5 -19.81 -49.54 -24.80
CA GLN A 5 -19.78 -48.24 -24.13
C GLN A 5 -18.49 -48.12 -23.29
N PHE A 6 -17.50 -47.36 -23.78
CA PHE A 6 -16.41 -46.88 -22.94
C PHE A 6 -16.92 -45.75 -22.06
N ALA A 7 -17.10 -46.04 -20.77
CA ALA A 7 -17.39 -45.08 -19.73
C ALA A 7 -16.17 -44.19 -19.47
N THR A 8 -16.10 -43.01 -20.10
CA THR A 8 -15.19 -41.92 -19.75
C THR A 8 -15.81 -41.07 -18.64
N LYS A 9 -15.95 -41.65 -17.45
CA LYS A 9 -16.29 -40.91 -16.23
C LYS A 9 -15.00 -40.37 -15.59
N SER A 10 -15.10 -39.12 -15.14
CA SER A 10 -14.31 -38.52 -14.04
C SER A 10 -12.82 -38.19 -14.30
N ILE A 11 -12.57 -37.12 -15.06
CA ILE A 11 -11.35 -36.30 -14.91
C ILE A 11 -11.74 -34.79 -14.80
N PRO A 12 -12.36 -34.29 -13.72
CA PRO A 12 -12.54 -32.84 -13.55
C PRO A 12 -11.78 -32.26 -12.34
N LEU A 13 -10.97 -33.04 -11.61
CA LEU A 13 -10.47 -32.64 -10.29
C LEU A 13 -8.97 -32.29 -10.23
N LEU A 14 -8.20 -32.41 -11.32
CA LEU A 14 -6.75 -32.13 -11.28
C LEU A 14 -6.38 -30.68 -11.64
N VAL A 15 -7.26 -29.95 -12.35
CA VAL A 15 -7.01 -28.58 -12.83
C VAL A 15 -7.18 -27.49 -11.74
N PRO A 16 -8.12 -27.55 -10.78
CA PRO A 16 -8.28 -26.46 -9.82
C PRO A 16 -7.21 -26.46 -8.72
N LEU A 17 -6.51 -27.59 -8.50
CA LEU A 17 -5.49 -27.69 -7.45
C LEU A 17 -4.17 -27.00 -7.83
N LEU A 18 -3.88 -26.86 -9.13
CA LEU A 18 -2.69 -26.16 -9.63
C LEU A 18 -2.83 -24.63 -9.55
N ALA A 19 -4.05 -24.11 -9.50
CA ALA A 19 -4.33 -22.67 -9.43
C ALA A 19 -4.18 -22.08 -8.01
N LEU A 20 -4.09 -22.90 -6.96
CA LEU A 20 -4.03 -22.43 -5.57
C LEU A 20 -2.65 -21.94 -5.11
N ASN A 21 -1.58 -22.15 -5.89
CA ASN A 21 -0.21 -21.83 -5.47
C ASN A 21 0.35 -20.51 -6.05
N LEU A 22 -0.48 -19.64 -6.64
CA LEU A 22 -0.06 -18.27 -6.96
C LEU A 22 0.07 -17.47 -5.66
N SER A 23 1.19 -17.67 -4.96
CA SER A 23 1.63 -16.74 -3.92
C SER A 23 1.99 -15.42 -4.60
N LEU A 24 1.17 -14.41 -4.36
CA LEU A 24 1.44 -13.03 -4.77
C LEU A 24 2.67 -12.54 -3.98
N TYR A 25 3.86 -12.60 -4.59
CA TYR A 25 5.05 -12.01 -3.99
C TYR A 25 4.90 -10.49 -4.02
N ALA A 26 4.53 -9.89 -2.90
CA ALA A 26 4.69 -8.46 -2.70
C ALA A 26 6.19 -8.16 -2.61
N ALA A 27 6.65 -7.11 -3.29
CA ALA A 27 8.03 -6.66 -3.17
C ALA A 27 8.29 -6.24 -1.71
N GLU A 28 9.33 -6.81 -1.09
CA GLU A 28 9.74 -6.35 0.23
C GLU A 28 10.22 -4.90 0.13
N PRO A 29 9.87 -4.04 1.11
CA PRO A 29 10.28 -2.65 1.10
C PRO A 29 11.81 -2.58 1.20
N VAL A 30 12.47 -2.28 0.08
CA VAL A 30 13.91 -2.08 0.02
C VAL A 30 14.25 -0.84 0.84
N ALA A 31 15.11 -1.00 1.83
CA ALA A 31 15.59 0.11 2.63
C ALA A 31 16.39 1.09 1.76
N ILE A 32 16.04 2.38 1.82
CA ILE A 32 16.77 3.43 1.12
C ILE A 32 18.04 3.73 1.93
N PRO A 33 19.25 3.64 1.33
CA PRO A 33 20.49 3.93 2.05
C PRO A 33 20.46 5.32 2.70
N GLY A 34 20.80 5.39 3.99
CA GLY A 34 20.80 6.64 4.76
C GLY A 34 19.43 7.10 5.27
N ILE A 35 18.35 6.42 4.93
CA ILE A 35 17.01 6.65 5.50
C ILE A 35 16.72 5.54 6.50
N GLY A 36 16.44 5.92 7.75
CA GLY A 36 16.09 4.98 8.82
C GLY A 36 14.74 4.28 8.58
N PRO A 37 14.35 3.34 9.46
CA PRO A 37 13.03 2.72 9.37
C PRO A 37 11.94 3.79 9.47
N ALA A 38 10.86 3.61 8.70
CA ALA A 38 9.70 4.48 8.83
C ALA A 38 9.13 4.38 10.27
N GLY A 39 8.92 5.53 10.90
CA GLY A 39 8.26 5.61 12.20
C GLY A 39 6.76 5.33 12.11
N LYS A 40 6.10 5.23 13.26
CA LYS A 40 4.64 5.15 13.32
C LYS A 40 4.04 6.44 12.75
N VAL A 41 3.18 6.32 11.74
CA VAL A 41 2.45 7.45 11.18
C VAL A 41 1.46 7.99 12.22
N ILE A 42 1.53 9.29 12.50
CA ILE A 42 0.63 10.00 13.40
C ILE A 42 0.00 11.20 12.68
N LYS A 43 -1.24 11.52 13.03
CA LYS A 43 -1.92 12.72 12.54
C LYS A 43 -1.55 13.90 13.44
N VAL A 44 -0.88 14.90 12.89
CA VAL A 44 -0.44 16.10 13.60
C VAL A 44 -1.40 17.29 13.46
N HIS A 45 -2.12 17.37 12.34
CA HIS A 45 -3.11 18.43 12.10
C HIS A 45 -4.23 17.93 11.17
N GLY A 46 -5.36 18.65 11.12
CA GLY A 46 -6.49 18.35 10.26
C GLY A 46 -7.33 19.59 9.95
N ASN A 47 -8.38 19.43 9.14
CA ASN A 47 -9.27 20.53 8.69
C ASN A 47 -8.58 21.57 7.79
N LEU A 48 -7.69 21.10 6.92
CA LEU A 48 -6.93 21.94 5.98
C LEU A 48 -7.56 21.81 4.59
N GLN A 49 -7.55 22.89 3.82
CA GLN A 49 -8.12 22.88 2.46
C GLN A 49 -7.10 22.33 1.46
N PHE A 50 -5.87 22.85 1.49
CA PHE A 50 -4.77 22.35 0.66
C PHE A 50 -3.41 22.71 1.27
N THR A 51 -2.68 21.69 1.74
CA THR A 51 -1.37 21.88 2.37
C THR A 51 -0.24 21.93 1.35
N GLU A 52 0.69 22.89 1.50
CA GLU A 52 1.93 22.92 0.72
C GLU A 52 3.18 23.00 1.60
N GLY A 53 4.31 22.56 1.00
CA GLY A 53 5.68 22.84 1.42
C GLY A 53 5.96 22.79 2.93
N PRO A 54 5.97 21.62 3.58
CA PRO A 54 6.41 21.51 4.96
C PRO A 54 7.88 21.94 5.09
N ALA A 55 8.18 22.80 6.06
CA ALA A 55 9.53 23.24 6.39
C ALA A 55 9.77 23.11 7.90
N ALA A 56 10.92 22.58 8.30
CA ALA A 56 11.30 22.48 9.70
C ALA A 56 12.34 23.57 10.04
N ASP A 57 12.25 24.15 11.24
CA ASP A 57 13.33 24.99 11.79
C ASP A 57 14.32 24.19 12.66
N GLY A 58 15.43 24.82 13.04
CA GLY A 58 16.46 24.18 13.87
C GLY A 58 16.03 23.89 15.32
N LYS A 59 14.83 24.29 15.73
CA LYS A 59 14.25 23.99 17.05
C LYS A 59 13.27 22.82 17.00
N GLY A 60 13.04 22.25 15.82
CA GLY A 60 12.11 21.14 15.61
C GLY A 60 10.68 21.56 15.31
N ASN A 61 10.38 22.86 15.17
CA ASN A 61 9.05 23.28 14.77
C ASN A 61 8.83 22.96 13.28
N LEU A 62 7.64 22.46 12.95
CA LEU A 62 7.18 22.21 11.59
C LEU A 62 6.22 23.31 11.14
N TYR A 63 6.49 23.92 9.99
CA TYR A 63 5.66 24.93 9.34
C TYR A 63 5.09 24.40 8.04
N PHE A 64 3.87 24.77 7.70
CA PHE A 64 3.24 24.48 6.41
C PHE A 64 2.15 25.52 6.09
N THR A 65 1.83 25.69 4.82
CA THR A 65 0.79 26.62 4.38
C THR A 65 -0.50 25.89 4.04
N ASP A 66 -1.64 26.55 4.26
CA ASP A 66 -2.95 26.17 3.72
C ASP A 66 -3.41 27.28 2.77
N ILE A 67 -3.14 27.12 1.47
CA ILE A 67 -3.26 28.21 0.50
C ILE A 67 -4.68 28.75 0.39
N PRO A 68 -5.73 27.92 0.22
CA PRO A 68 -7.09 28.43 0.13
C PRO A 68 -7.59 29.10 1.41
N ALA A 69 -6.94 28.82 2.55
CA ALA A 69 -7.25 29.43 3.84
C ALA A 69 -6.40 30.67 4.17
N ASP A 70 -5.47 31.06 3.28
CA ASP A 70 -4.50 32.16 3.46
C ASP A 70 -3.81 32.13 4.84
N ARG A 71 -3.30 30.95 5.21
CA ARG A 71 -2.75 30.73 6.56
C ARG A 71 -1.47 29.89 6.55
N ILE A 72 -0.55 30.25 7.44
CA ILE A 72 0.63 29.46 7.80
C ILE A 72 0.39 28.83 9.18
N TYR A 73 0.59 27.52 9.28
CA TYR A 73 0.53 26.77 10.53
C TYR A 73 1.93 26.47 11.06
N ARG A 74 2.04 26.33 12.38
CA ARG A 74 3.22 25.85 13.10
C ARG A 74 2.81 24.74 14.06
N VAL A 75 3.54 23.64 14.08
CA VAL A 75 3.39 22.51 15.02
C VAL A 75 4.74 22.27 15.70
N ASP A 76 4.71 22.02 17.00
CA ASP A 76 5.86 21.70 17.87
C ASP A 76 6.04 20.18 18.09
#